data_AF-A0A251SJ79-F1
#
_entry.id   AF-A0A251SJ79-F1
#
_cell.length_a   1.000
_cell.length_b   1.000
_cell.length_c   1.000
_cell.angle_alpha   90.00
_cell.angle_beta   90.00
_cell.angle_gamma   90.00
#
_symmetry.space_group_name_H-M   'P 1'
#
loop_
_entity.id
_entity.type
_entity.pdbx_description
1 polymer ?
#
loop_
_entity_poly.entity_id
_entity_poly.type
_entity_poly.pdbx_seq_one_letter_code
_entity_poly.pdbx_strand_id
1 'polypeptide(L)'
;MLDTLNQQQTHEIMAPLSSQITHVFWVALQVNESEQVNISLNSTMLSNVLNALTSSPNSKLSHVTLQTGTKQYLGPIFDPSLSAQLVPRDAPFIEDYPRLSFPNFYYALEDILTSYSKSLTYSIHRSSSIIGASTRSYFNTLLTLCVYALVCKHQNYPFSWEHFWDMSDARVLVEQQIWASVTDKAKNEAFNCTNGDVFTWKMIWKVLCDTFGVEFVPFDEKEKFDFVDFMKDKGEVWDGIVEENGLYKTKMEEITCFDALGQVLKLEIQHVCSMNKSREFGFHGYANTLKSIPEWVQKLREMKILS
;
A
#
# COMPACT_ATOMS: atom_id res chain seq x y z
N MET A 1 -15.09 18.42 3.96
CA MET A 1 -14.31 17.19 3.75
C MET A 1 -15.27 16.18 3.14
N LEU A 2 -14.89 15.49 2.07
CA LEU A 2 -15.74 14.50 1.41
C LEU A 2 -15.70 13.19 2.20
N ASP A 3 -16.85 12.72 2.67
CA ASP A 3 -17.02 11.36 3.20
C ASP A 3 -17.75 10.51 2.15
N THR A 4 -17.01 9.60 1.53
CA THR A 4 -17.54 8.74 0.46
C THR A 4 -18.48 7.64 0.98
N LEU A 5 -18.57 7.40 2.29
CA LEU A 5 -19.59 6.51 2.86
C LEU A 5 -20.96 7.18 2.92
N ASN A 6 -21.00 8.51 3.04
CA ASN A 6 -22.24 9.27 2.99
C ASN A 6 -22.67 9.49 1.53
N GLN A 7 -23.63 8.68 1.06
CA GLN A 7 -24.13 8.72 -0.31
C GLN A 7 -24.66 10.11 -0.71
N GLN A 8 -25.46 10.73 0.16
CA GLN A 8 -26.06 12.03 -0.14
C GLN A 8 -24.98 13.11 -0.27
N GLN A 9 -24.08 13.20 0.70
CA GLN A 9 -22.98 14.16 0.65
C GLN A 9 -22.08 13.93 -0.56
N THR A 10 -21.77 12.66 -0.86
CA THR A 10 -20.97 12.31 -2.04
C THR A 10 -21.64 12.79 -3.32
N HIS A 11 -22.94 12.54 -3.46
CA HIS A 11 -23.69 12.99 -4.64
C HIS A 11 -23.74 14.51 -4.75
N GLU A 12 -24.06 15.21 -3.66
CA GLU A 12 -24.12 16.69 -3.61
C GLU A 12 -22.79 17.34 -4.02
N ILE A 13 -21.65 16.75 -3.63
CA ILE A 13 -20.32 17.27 -3.94
C ILE A 13 -19.87 16.87 -5.34
N MET A 14 -20.05 15.60 -5.73
CA MET A 14 -19.40 15.03 -6.92
C MET A 14 -20.25 15.19 -8.20
N ALA A 15 -21.58 15.10 -8.12
CA ALA A 15 -22.44 15.19 -9.30
C ALA A 15 -22.29 16.52 -10.07
N PRO A 16 -22.16 17.70 -9.42
CA PRO A 16 -21.90 18.97 -10.14
C PRO A 16 -20.58 19.00 -10.92
N LEU A 17 -19.60 18.17 -10.53
CA LEU A 17 -18.28 18.09 -11.14
C LEU A 17 -18.20 17.05 -12.27
N SER A 18 -19.24 16.23 -12.45
CA SER A 18 -19.26 15.12 -13.44
C SER A 18 -18.93 15.53 -14.87
N SER A 19 -19.32 16.76 -15.28
CA SER A 19 -19.04 17.28 -16.63
C SER A 19 -17.61 17.79 -16.84
N GLN A 20 -16.79 17.82 -15.77
CA GLN A 20 -15.41 18.30 -15.78
C GLN A 20 -14.41 17.17 -15.51
N ILE A 21 -14.80 16.16 -14.75
CA ILE A 21 -13.95 15.02 -14.38
C ILE A 21 -13.92 14.01 -15.53
N THR A 22 -12.72 13.69 -16.01
CA THR A 22 -12.48 12.69 -17.05
C THR A 22 -11.86 11.40 -16.49
N HIS A 23 -11.06 11.52 -15.43
CA HIS A 23 -10.32 10.41 -14.83
C HIS A 23 -10.52 10.41 -13.32
N VAL A 24 -10.73 9.23 -12.75
CA VAL A 24 -10.75 9.00 -11.29
C VAL A 24 -9.57 8.11 -10.93
N PHE A 25 -8.78 8.53 -9.96
CA PHE A 25 -7.73 7.73 -9.34
C PHE A 25 -8.21 7.28 -7.95
N TRP A 26 -8.73 6.06 -7.88
CA TRP A 26 -9.22 5.46 -6.64
C TRP A 26 -8.07 4.82 -5.86
N VAL A 27 -7.48 5.61 -4.97
CA VAL A 27 -6.36 5.23 -4.08
C VAL A 27 -6.78 5.26 -2.60
N ALA A 28 -8.09 5.24 -2.34
CA ALA A 28 -8.67 5.29 -1.00
C ALA A 28 -9.11 3.89 -0.54
N LEU A 29 -9.06 3.67 0.76
CA LEU A 29 -9.54 2.44 1.39
C LEU A 29 -10.00 2.69 2.82
N GLN A 30 -10.80 1.77 3.34
CA GLN A 30 -11.12 1.61 4.75
C GLN A 30 -10.59 0.27 5.24
N VAL A 31 -10.00 0.25 6.44
CA VAL A 31 -9.49 -0.96 7.08
C VAL A 31 -10.25 -1.22 8.37
N ASN A 32 -10.73 -2.44 8.50
CA ASN A 32 -11.48 -2.97 9.63
C ASN A 32 -11.02 -4.41 9.89
N GLU A 33 -11.35 -4.92 11.07
CA GLU A 33 -10.90 -6.23 11.57
C GLU A 33 -11.38 -7.41 10.72
N SER A 34 -12.56 -7.31 10.11
CA SER A 34 -13.13 -8.36 9.28
C SER A 34 -13.14 -7.98 7.80
N GLU A 35 -12.77 -8.92 6.94
CA GLU A 35 -12.78 -8.71 5.50
C GLU A 35 -14.20 -8.48 4.97
N GLN A 36 -15.25 -8.99 5.64
CA GLN A 36 -16.64 -8.71 5.24
C GLN A 36 -17.03 -7.26 5.46
N VAL A 37 -16.57 -6.65 6.57
CA VAL A 37 -16.76 -5.22 6.81
C VAL A 37 -15.97 -4.42 5.78
N ASN A 38 -14.74 -4.83 5.46
CA ASN A 38 -13.94 -4.20 4.42
C ASN A 38 -14.63 -4.26 3.05
N ILE A 39 -15.21 -5.41 2.67
CA ILE A 39 -16.00 -5.55 1.44
C ILE A 39 -17.14 -4.54 1.42
N SER A 40 -17.95 -4.48 2.49
CA SER A 40 -19.11 -3.59 2.57
C SER A 40 -18.72 -2.11 2.46
N LEU A 41 -17.78 -1.65 3.30
CA LEU A 41 -17.41 -0.23 3.35
C LEU A 41 -16.69 0.22 2.08
N ASN A 42 -15.68 -0.51 1.61
CA ASN A 42 -14.93 -0.12 0.42
C ASN A 42 -15.80 -0.14 -0.84
N SER A 43 -16.68 -1.14 -0.97
CA SER A 43 -17.63 -1.22 -2.10
C SER A 43 -18.60 -0.04 -2.10
N THR A 44 -19.10 0.33 -0.92
CA THR A 44 -20.01 1.48 -0.75
C THR A 44 -19.32 2.78 -1.15
N MET A 45 -18.09 3.00 -0.69
CA MET A 45 -17.32 4.20 -1.01
C MET A 45 -17.10 4.38 -2.51
N LEU A 46 -16.61 3.33 -3.19
CA LEU A 46 -16.37 3.39 -4.64
C LEU A 46 -17.69 3.57 -5.40
N SER A 47 -18.72 2.80 -5.04
CA SER A 47 -20.04 2.88 -5.69
C SER A 47 -20.66 4.26 -5.57
N ASN A 48 -20.59 4.89 -4.40
CA ASN A 48 -21.12 6.24 -4.19
C ASN A 48 -20.47 7.26 -5.11
N VAL A 49 -19.14 7.20 -5.27
CA VAL A 49 -18.41 8.12 -6.14
C VAL A 49 -18.72 7.86 -7.61
N LEU A 50 -18.71 6.61 -8.06
CA LEU A 50 -19.03 6.27 -9.45
C LEU A 50 -20.47 6.66 -9.78
N ASN A 51 -21.44 6.28 -8.95
CA ASN A 51 -22.85 6.64 -9.12
C ASN A 51 -23.04 8.16 -9.25
N ALA A 52 -22.37 8.95 -8.40
CA ALA A 52 -22.46 10.41 -8.45
C ALA A 52 -21.82 11.00 -9.72
N LEU A 53 -20.70 10.43 -10.18
CA LEU A 53 -20.02 10.92 -11.38
C LEU A 53 -20.68 10.46 -12.68
N THR A 54 -21.42 9.35 -12.67
CA THR A 54 -22.14 8.83 -13.83
C THR A 54 -23.64 9.14 -13.82
N SER A 55 -24.15 9.89 -12.84
CA SER A 55 -25.59 10.20 -12.71
C SER A 55 -26.12 11.13 -13.80
N SER A 56 -25.25 11.90 -14.46
CA SER A 56 -25.61 12.88 -15.48
C SER A 56 -25.25 12.39 -16.89
N PRO A 57 -26.13 12.59 -17.88
CA PRO A 57 -25.80 12.30 -19.28
C PRO A 57 -24.67 13.18 -19.83
N ASN A 58 -24.37 14.31 -19.16
CA ASN A 58 -23.27 15.20 -19.51
C ASN A 58 -21.94 14.82 -18.81
N SER A 59 -21.88 13.67 -18.14
CA SER A 59 -20.65 13.19 -17.52
C SER A 59 -19.56 13.03 -18.56
N LYS A 60 -18.35 13.49 -18.22
CA LYS A 60 -17.14 13.30 -19.05
C LYS A 60 -16.23 12.20 -18.53
N LEU A 61 -16.64 11.50 -17.47
CA LEU A 61 -15.86 10.41 -16.91
C LEU A 61 -15.62 9.35 -17.99
N SER A 62 -14.36 9.03 -18.26
CA SER A 62 -13.96 8.08 -19.29
C SER A 62 -13.09 6.95 -18.74
N HIS A 63 -12.39 7.17 -17.63
CA HIS A 63 -11.47 6.20 -17.05
C HIS A 63 -11.48 6.19 -15.52
N VAL A 64 -11.39 4.99 -14.95
CA VAL A 64 -11.22 4.78 -13.51
C VAL A 64 -10.00 3.91 -13.25
N THR A 65 -9.01 4.49 -12.60
CA THR A 65 -7.84 3.79 -12.08
C THR A 65 -8.14 3.31 -10.67
N LEU A 66 -7.97 2.01 -10.40
CA LEU A 66 -8.16 1.41 -9.09
C LEU A 66 -6.84 0.86 -8.56
N GLN A 67 -6.43 1.32 -7.38
CA GLN A 67 -5.31 0.72 -6.66
C GLN A 67 -5.81 -0.38 -5.73
N THR A 68 -5.26 -1.58 -5.89
CA THR A 68 -5.42 -2.71 -4.96
C THR A 68 -4.04 -3.07 -4.40
N GLY A 69 -3.66 -4.35 -4.41
CA GLY A 69 -2.35 -4.77 -3.89
C GLY A 69 -2.15 -6.28 -3.90
N THR A 70 -1.00 -6.72 -3.39
CA THR A 70 -0.63 -8.14 -3.37
C THR A 70 -1.52 -9.04 -2.52
N LYS A 71 -2.41 -8.50 -1.66
CA LYS A 71 -3.47 -9.32 -1.05
C LYS A 71 -4.35 -10.02 -2.10
N GLN A 72 -4.36 -9.57 -3.36
CA GLN A 72 -4.97 -10.31 -4.46
C GLN A 72 -4.47 -11.77 -4.54
N TYR A 73 -3.20 -11.99 -4.22
CA TYR A 73 -2.49 -13.26 -4.32
C TYR A 73 -2.30 -13.96 -2.97
N LEU A 74 -2.38 -13.20 -1.87
CA LEU A 74 -2.18 -13.70 -0.50
C LEU A 74 -3.50 -14.01 0.22
N GLY A 75 -4.59 -13.32 -0.15
CA GLY A 75 -5.85 -13.33 0.58
C GLY A 75 -5.90 -12.28 1.70
N PRO A 76 -6.94 -12.30 2.55
CA PRO A 76 -7.14 -11.35 3.64
C PRO A 76 -6.22 -11.65 4.83
N ILE A 77 -4.91 -11.49 4.65
CA ILE A 77 -3.87 -11.77 5.66
C ILE A 77 -4.03 -10.99 6.97
N PHE A 78 -4.82 -9.91 6.96
CA PHE A 78 -5.09 -9.08 8.13
C PHE A 78 -6.37 -9.44 8.87
N ASP A 79 -7.19 -10.37 8.37
CA ASP A 79 -8.36 -10.89 9.08
C ASP A 79 -7.92 -12.07 9.97
N PRO A 80 -7.94 -11.92 11.31
CA PRO A 80 -7.47 -12.96 12.21
C PRO A 80 -8.25 -14.28 12.11
N SER A 81 -9.54 -14.21 11.70
CA SER A 81 -10.39 -15.39 11.55
C SER A 81 -10.08 -16.22 10.31
N LEU A 82 -9.42 -15.60 9.31
CA LEU A 82 -9.12 -16.22 8.02
C LEU A 82 -7.64 -16.49 7.81
N SER A 83 -6.75 -15.67 8.39
CA SER A 83 -5.31 -15.65 8.15
C SER A 83 -4.61 -17.02 8.29
N ALA A 84 -5.02 -17.84 9.27
CA ALA A 84 -4.43 -19.15 9.52
C ALA A 84 -4.75 -20.22 8.45
N GLN A 85 -5.73 -19.97 7.58
CA GLN A 85 -6.19 -20.91 6.55
C GLN A 85 -5.70 -20.54 5.15
N LEU A 86 -4.97 -19.42 5.03
CA LEU A 86 -4.57 -18.88 3.74
C LEU A 86 -3.45 -19.71 3.12
N VAL A 87 -3.63 -20.04 1.85
CA VAL A 87 -2.58 -20.59 0.99
C VAL A 87 -2.34 -19.55 -0.11
N PRO A 88 -1.28 -18.74 -0.01
CA PRO A 88 -0.90 -17.80 -1.04
C PRO A 88 -0.67 -18.49 -2.39
N ARG A 89 -0.77 -17.71 -3.47
CA ARG A 89 -0.27 -18.16 -4.79
C ARG A 89 1.25 -18.29 -4.77
N ASP A 90 1.79 -19.09 -5.67
CA ASP A 90 3.24 -19.23 -5.82
C ASP A 90 3.85 -17.97 -6.43
N ALA A 91 5.02 -17.58 -5.94
CA ALA A 91 5.79 -16.48 -6.50
C ALA A 91 6.62 -16.93 -7.72
N PRO A 92 6.93 -16.02 -8.68
CA PRO A 92 6.49 -14.63 -8.70
C PRO A 92 5.00 -14.49 -8.98
N PHE A 93 4.32 -13.57 -8.29
CA PHE A 93 2.91 -13.30 -8.50
C PHE A 93 2.67 -12.73 -9.90
N ILE A 94 1.74 -13.33 -10.64
CA ILE A 94 1.33 -12.91 -11.98
C ILE A 94 -0.17 -12.56 -11.99
N GLU A 95 -0.54 -11.64 -12.87
CA GLU A 95 -1.88 -11.03 -12.86
C GLU A 95 -2.99 -12.02 -13.23
N ASP A 96 -2.65 -13.06 -14.00
CA ASP A 96 -3.56 -14.08 -14.54
C ASP A 96 -3.93 -15.17 -13.53
N TYR A 97 -3.38 -15.13 -12.32
CA TYR A 97 -3.79 -16.08 -11.29
C TYR A 97 -5.28 -15.96 -10.98
N PRO A 98 -5.99 -17.09 -10.85
CA PRO A 98 -7.38 -17.06 -10.43
C PRO A 98 -7.48 -16.52 -9.00
N ARG A 99 -8.57 -15.80 -8.71
CA ARG A 99 -8.90 -15.34 -7.36
C ARG A 99 -8.83 -16.49 -6.38
N LEU A 100 -8.35 -16.22 -5.17
CA LEU A 100 -8.42 -17.17 -4.07
C LEU A 100 -9.87 -17.39 -3.64
N SER A 101 -10.18 -18.58 -3.12
CA SER A 101 -11.49 -18.94 -2.57
C SER A 101 -11.70 -18.36 -1.17
N PHE A 102 -11.39 -17.07 -0.99
CA PHE A 102 -11.56 -16.30 0.24
C PHE A 102 -12.22 -14.95 -0.09
N PRO A 103 -12.98 -14.36 0.85
CA PRO A 103 -13.43 -12.99 0.68
C PRO A 103 -12.21 -12.06 0.53
N ASN A 104 -12.31 -11.09 -0.37
CA ASN A 104 -11.32 -10.03 -0.49
C ASN A 104 -12.01 -8.78 -1.04
N PHE A 105 -11.89 -7.65 -0.35
CA PHE A 105 -12.54 -6.42 -0.81
C PHE A 105 -11.99 -5.95 -2.16
N TYR A 106 -10.76 -6.33 -2.54
CA TYR A 106 -10.23 -6.06 -3.88
C TYR A 106 -11.10 -6.67 -4.98
N TYR A 107 -11.59 -7.89 -4.78
CA TYR A 107 -12.44 -8.57 -5.76
C TYR A 107 -13.76 -7.81 -5.95
N ALA A 108 -14.35 -7.33 -4.86
CA ALA A 108 -15.58 -6.54 -4.90
C ALA A 108 -15.39 -5.21 -5.66
N LEU A 109 -14.25 -4.52 -5.47
CA LEU A 109 -13.93 -3.30 -6.20
C LEU A 109 -13.71 -3.56 -7.70
N GLU A 110 -13.00 -4.64 -8.05
CA GLU A 110 -12.82 -5.07 -9.45
C GLU A 110 -14.16 -5.40 -10.11
N ASP A 111 -15.07 -6.07 -9.40
CA ASP A 111 -16.41 -6.43 -9.92
C ASP A 111 -17.27 -5.18 -10.15
N ILE A 112 -17.20 -4.20 -9.25
CA ILE A 112 -17.84 -2.89 -9.43
C ILE A 112 -17.33 -2.25 -10.72
N LEU A 113 -16.01 -2.12 -10.93
CA LEU A 113 -15.47 -1.50 -12.14
C LEU A 113 -15.86 -2.26 -13.41
N THR A 114 -15.82 -3.58 -13.37
CA THR A 114 -16.21 -4.44 -14.49
C THR A 114 -17.67 -4.18 -14.90
N SER A 115 -18.56 -3.89 -13.94
CA SER A 115 -19.96 -3.54 -14.22
C SER A 115 -20.12 -2.24 -15.04
N TYR A 116 -19.12 -1.34 -15.02
CA TYR A 116 -19.09 -0.09 -15.80
C TYR A 116 -18.35 -0.23 -17.15
N SER A 117 -17.82 -1.41 -17.49
CA SER A 117 -16.96 -1.63 -18.68
C SER A 117 -17.59 -1.26 -20.04
N LYS A 118 -18.93 -1.15 -20.10
CA LYS A 118 -19.65 -0.70 -21.31
C LYS A 118 -19.63 0.81 -21.51
N SER A 119 -19.44 1.59 -20.44
CA SER A 119 -19.49 3.05 -20.47
C SER A 119 -18.16 3.71 -20.08
N LEU A 120 -17.33 3.02 -19.29
CA LEU A 120 -16.05 3.49 -18.80
C LEU A 120 -14.95 2.48 -19.13
N THR A 121 -13.73 2.99 -19.25
CA THR A 121 -12.51 2.17 -19.22
C THR A 121 -11.96 2.13 -17.80
N TYR A 122 -11.16 1.12 -17.47
CA TYR A 122 -10.50 1.07 -16.16
C TYR A 122 -9.08 0.52 -16.25
N SER A 123 -8.31 0.69 -15.19
CA SER A 123 -7.06 -0.02 -14.96
C SER A 123 -6.93 -0.39 -13.49
N ILE A 124 -6.40 -1.57 -13.18
CA ILE A 124 -6.22 -2.05 -11.81
C ILE A 124 -4.72 -2.16 -11.53
N HIS A 125 -4.25 -1.59 -10.43
CA HIS A 125 -2.84 -1.52 -10.06
C HIS A 125 -2.60 -2.24 -8.74
N ARG A 126 -1.94 -3.39 -8.81
CA ARG A 126 -1.62 -4.26 -7.68
C ARG A 126 -0.23 -3.93 -7.20
N SER A 127 -0.13 -3.00 -6.25
CA SER A 127 1.15 -2.64 -5.61
C SER A 127 1.59 -3.73 -4.62
N SER A 128 2.91 -3.85 -4.46
CA SER A 128 3.53 -4.47 -3.29
C SER A 128 3.52 -3.49 -2.10
N SER A 129 4.34 -3.70 -1.08
CA SER A 129 4.52 -2.74 0.01
C SER A 129 4.98 -1.39 -0.54
N ILE A 130 4.21 -0.34 -0.28
CA ILE A 130 4.48 0.99 -0.83
C ILE A 130 5.52 1.72 0.02
N ILE A 131 6.54 2.29 -0.63
CA ILE A 131 7.45 3.26 -0.04
C ILE A 131 7.12 4.66 -0.57
N GLY A 132 6.98 5.62 0.34
CA GLY A 132 6.50 6.96 0.06
C GLY A 132 6.53 7.82 1.32
N ALA A 133 6.10 9.07 1.20
CA ALA A 133 5.97 10.00 2.32
C ALA A 133 4.51 10.39 2.55
N SER A 134 3.93 9.93 3.66
CA SER A 134 2.59 10.30 4.12
C SER A 134 2.50 10.14 5.64
N THR A 135 1.75 11.03 6.30
CA THR A 135 1.41 10.92 7.73
C THR A 135 0.01 10.37 7.96
N ARG A 136 -0.71 10.03 6.89
CA ARG A 136 -2.12 9.61 6.94
C ARG A 136 -2.37 8.26 6.29
N SER A 137 -1.32 7.63 5.74
CA SER A 137 -1.45 6.31 5.15
C SER A 137 -1.68 5.30 6.27
N TYR A 138 -2.71 4.47 6.13
CA TYR A 138 -2.95 3.38 7.08
C TYR A 138 -1.85 2.32 7.00
N PHE A 139 -1.44 1.94 5.79
CA PHE A 139 -0.29 1.07 5.56
C PHE A 139 0.93 1.92 5.24
N ASN A 140 1.78 2.14 6.25
CA ASN A 140 2.94 3.02 6.16
C ASN A 140 4.25 2.30 6.52
N THR A 141 4.61 1.32 5.69
CA THR A 141 5.75 0.43 5.95
C THR A 141 7.05 1.20 6.16
N LEU A 142 7.39 2.15 5.27
CA LEU A 142 8.63 2.90 5.39
C LEU A 142 8.69 3.73 6.68
N LEU A 143 7.65 4.51 6.99
CA LEU A 143 7.64 5.33 8.20
C LEU A 143 7.70 4.46 9.46
N THR A 144 7.00 3.33 9.47
CA THR A 144 7.03 2.37 10.59
C THR A 144 8.46 1.86 10.84
N LEU A 145 9.18 1.50 9.77
CA LEU A 145 10.57 1.05 9.88
C LEU A 145 11.52 2.17 10.33
N CYS A 146 11.29 3.41 9.90
CA CYS A 146 12.07 4.57 10.32
C CYS A 146 11.85 4.89 11.80
N VAL A 147 10.59 4.91 12.25
CA VAL A 147 10.25 5.10 13.66
C VAL A 147 10.88 4.00 14.50
N TYR A 148 10.76 2.74 14.06
CA TYR A 148 11.41 1.61 14.71
C TYR A 148 12.94 1.81 14.82
N ALA A 149 13.63 2.24 13.75
CA ALA A 149 15.06 2.53 13.79
C ALA A 149 15.43 3.62 14.81
N LEU A 150 14.65 4.71 14.86
CA LEU A 150 14.86 5.82 15.79
C LEU A 150 14.56 5.44 17.25
N VAL A 151 13.57 4.58 17.48
CA VAL A 151 13.20 4.08 18.82
C VAL A 151 14.22 3.06 19.33
N CYS A 152 14.64 2.12 18.49
CA CYS A 152 15.52 1.04 18.91
C CYS A 152 16.92 1.54 19.27
N LYS A 153 17.40 2.61 18.61
CA LYS A 153 18.76 3.21 18.64
C LYS A 153 19.93 2.24 18.46
N HIS A 154 19.85 0.96 18.85
CA HIS A 154 20.89 -0.09 18.79
C HIS A 154 20.35 -1.54 18.94
N GLN A 155 19.04 -1.82 18.80
CA GLN A 155 18.48 -3.15 19.16
C GLN A 155 17.93 -3.96 17.98
N ASN A 156 18.36 -5.24 17.94
CA ASN A 156 17.79 -6.46 17.32
C ASN A 156 16.74 -6.31 16.20
N TYR A 157 17.10 -6.67 14.96
CA TYR A 157 16.20 -6.69 13.80
C TYR A 157 15.75 -8.13 13.43
N PRO A 158 14.58 -8.61 13.89
CA PRO A 158 14.12 -10.01 13.86
C PRO A 158 13.50 -10.47 12.51
N PHE A 159 14.22 -10.42 11.39
CA PHE A 159 13.59 -10.70 10.09
C PHE A 159 14.17 -11.90 9.38
N SER A 160 13.31 -12.59 8.62
CA SER A 160 13.71 -13.69 7.75
C SER A 160 14.72 -13.17 6.72
N TRP A 161 15.98 -13.61 6.85
CA TRP A 161 17.11 -13.11 6.07
C TRP A 161 17.14 -13.65 4.63
N GLU A 162 16.40 -14.73 4.36
CA GLU A 162 16.61 -15.57 3.17
C GLU A 162 15.52 -15.42 2.09
N HIS A 163 14.40 -14.77 2.39
CA HIS A 163 13.32 -14.55 1.41
C HIS A 163 13.51 -13.24 0.65
N PHE A 164 13.31 -13.27 -0.67
CA PHE A 164 13.26 -12.07 -1.49
C PHE A 164 11.88 -11.43 -1.45
N TRP A 165 11.91 -10.12 -1.39
CA TRP A 165 10.76 -9.22 -1.40
C TRP A 165 10.96 -8.17 -2.47
N ASP A 166 9.86 -7.61 -2.95
CA ASP A 166 9.85 -6.39 -3.73
C ASP A 166 9.01 -5.29 -3.04
N MET A 167 9.09 -4.07 -3.58
CA MET A 167 8.37 -2.91 -3.09
C MET A 167 7.84 -2.09 -4.27
N SER A 168 6.91 -1.18 -3.96
CA SER A 168 6.37 -0.20 -4.90
C SER A 168 6.76 1.19 -4.44
N ASP A 169 7.64 1.85 -5.17
CA ASP A 169 7.88 3.29 -4.99
C ASP A 169 6.61 4.05 -5.42
N ALA A 170 6.13 4.95 -4.55
CA ALA A 170 4.93 5.73 -4.82
C ALA A 170 5.03 6.53 -6.13
N ARG A 171 6.24 6.93 -6.56
CA ARG A 171 6.46 7.60 -7.85
C ARG A 171 6.19 6.64 -9.02
N VAL A 172 6.77 5.44 -8.99
CA VAL A 172 6.56 4.42 -10.03
C VAL A 172 5.08 4.01 -10.10
N LEU A 173 4.42 3.89 -8.94
CA LEU A 173 3.00 3.57 -8.86
C LEU A 173 2.13 4.65 -9.52
N VAL A 174 2.38 5.93 -9.23
CA VAL A 174 1.68 7.05 -9.86
C VAL A 174 1.98 7.11 -11.36
N GLU A 175 3.23 6.89 -11.78
CA GLU A 175 3.61 6.85 -13.20
C GLU A 175 2.86 5.74 -13.95
N GLN A 176 2.74 4.54 -13.37
CA GLN A 176 1.99 3.44 -13.98
C GLN A 176 0.50 3.74 -14.05
N GLN A 177 -0.07 4.33 -12.99
CA GLN A 177 -1.48 4.75 -12.97
C GLN A 177 -1.77 5.76 -14.07
N ILE A 178 -0.94 6.80 -14.19
CA ILE A 178 -1.08 7.81 -15.26
C ILE A 178 -0.91 7.15 -16.62
N TRP A 179 0.14 6.35 -16.81
CA TRP A 179 0.40 5.64 -18.06
C TRP A 179 -0.80 4.80 -18.51
N ALA A 180 -1.37 3.97 -17.64
CA ALA A 180 -2.49 3.09 -17.98
C ALA A 180 -3.75 3.90 -18.32
N SER A 181 -3.97 5.03 -17.63
CA SER A 181 -5.14 5.88 -17.83
C SER A 181 -5.17 6.58 -19.19
N VAL A 182 -4.01 6.78 -19.84
CA VAL A 182 -3.91 7.44 -21.15
C VAL A 182 -3.43 6.51 -22.27
N THR A 183 -3.16 5.23 -21.99
CA THR A 183 -2.66 4.26 -22.97
C THR A 183 -3.76 3.33 -23.43
N ASP A 184 -4.13 3.38 -24.71
CA ASP A 184 -5.26 2.61 -25.25
C ASP A 184 -5.15 1.10 -25.01
N LYS A 185 -3.96 0.51 -25.22
CA LYS A 185 -3.72 -0.92 -24.99
C LYS A 185 -3.74 -1.33 -23.52
N ALA A 186 -3.66 -0.38 -22.58
CA ALA A 186 -3.65 -0.67 -21.13
C ALA A 186 -5.05 -0.59 -20.50
N LYS A 187 -6.08 -0.28 -21.29
CA LYS A 187 -7.47 -0.18 -20.83
C LYS A 187 -8.03 -1.56 -20.51
N ASN A 188 -8.81 -1.61 -19.44
CA ASN A 188 -9.52 -2.77 -18.90
C ASN A 188 -8.60 -3.91 -18.44
N GLU A 189 -7.38 -3.56 -18.03
CA GLU A 189 -6.36 -4.49 -17.60
C GLU A 189 -6.00 -4.32 -16.12
N ALA A 190 -5.53 -5.40 -15.52
CA ALA A 190 -4.86 -5.39 -14.23
C ALA A 190 -3.35 -5.57 -14.43
N PHE A 191 -2.57 -4.79 -13.67
CA PHE A 191 -1.11 -4.77 -13.69
C PHE A 191 -0.55 -4.86 -12.27
N ASN A 192 0.46 -5.69 -12.08
CA ASN A 192 1.38 -5.55 -10.97
C ASN A 192 2.18 -4.26 -11.13
N CYS A 193 2.54 -3.64 -10.00
CA CYS A 193 3.36 -2.45 -9.99
C CYS A 193 4.42 -2.53 -8.91
N THR A 194 5.64 -2.90 -9.26
CA THR A 194 6.79 -2.96 -8.34
C THR A 194 7.99 -2.27 -8.97
N ASN A 195 9.03 -2.04 -8.16
CA ASN A 195 10.23 -1.31 -8.58
C ASN A 195 11.05 -2.03 -9.65
N GLY A 196 10.82 -3.32 -9.86
CA GLY A 196 11.55 -4.14 -10.83
C GLY A 196 12.87 -4.70 -10.31
N ASP A 197 13.20 -4.45 -9.04
CA ASP A 197 14.28 -5.09 -8.29
C ASP A 197 13.73 -5.89 -7.09
N VAL A 198 14.62 -6.63 -6.42
CA VAL A 198 14.30 -7.42 -5.22
C VAL A 198 15.30 -7.12 -4.10
N PHE A 199 14.90 -7.34 -2.86
CA PHE A 199 15.73 -7.17 -1.67
C PHE A 199 15.42 -8.25 -0.64
N THR A 200 16.30 -8.37 0.35
CA THR A 200 15.98 -9.05 1.62
C THR A 200 15.81 -8.00 2.72
N TRP A 201 15.02 -8.29 3.76
CA TRP A 201 14.80 -7.34 4.86
C TRP A 201 16.12 -6.90 5.54
N LYS A 202 17.15 -7.75 5.52
CA LYS A 202 18.56 -7.41 5.84
C LYS A 202 19.04 -6.15 5.16
N MET A 203 18.82 -6.05 3.85
CA MET A 203 19.34 -4.99 3.02
C MET A 203 18.64 -3.67 3.36
N ILE A 204 17.31 -3.72 3.54
CA ILE A 204 16.51 -2.56 3.99
C ILE A 204 17.02 -2.07 5.34
N TRP A 205 17.25 -2.97 6.29
CA TRP A 205 17.71 -2.58 7.62
C TRP A 205 19.09 -1.94 7.61
N LYS A 206 20.03 -2.48 6.85
CA LYS A 206 21.36 -1.86 6.68
C LYS A 206 21.24 -0.44 6.14
N VAL A 207 20.39 -0.22 5.14
CA VAL A 207 20.15 1.13 4.60
C VAL A 207 19.56 2.06 5.66
N LEU A 208 18.62 1.59 6.48
CA LEU A 208 18.04 2.39 7.56
C LEU A 208 19.05 2.71 8.66
N CYS A 209 19.86 1.73 9.07
CA CYS A 209 20.99 1.90 9.98
C CYS A 209 21.93 3.01 9.48
N ASP A 210 22.37 2.92 8.23
CA ASP A 210 23.24 3.94 7.62
C ASP A 210 22.54 5.32 7.55
N THR A 211 21.23 5.35 7.24
CA THR A 211 20.45 6.59 7.09
C THR A 211 20.25 7.34 8.41
N PHE A 212 20.17 6.61 9.53
CA PHE A 212 19.96 7.19 10.87
C PHE A 212 21.23 7.18 11.73
N GLY A 213 22.37 6.70 11.21
CA GLY A 213 23.61 6.60 11.97
C GLY A 213 23.53 5.59 13.13
N VAL A 214 22.69 4.56 12.97
CA VAL A 214 22.49 3.48 13.95
C VAL A 214 23.39 2.30 13.59
N GLU A 215 24.01 1.68 14.59
CA GLU A 215 24.83 0.47 14.37
C GLU A 215 23.96 -0.72 13.95
N PHE A 216 24.37 -1.41 12.89
CA PHE A 216 23.73 -2.67 12.48
C PHE A 216 24.19 -3.81 13.39
N VAL A 217 23.27 -4.34 14.20
CA VAL A 217 23.48 -5.56 15.00
C VAL A 217 22.75 -6.73 14.34
N PRO A 218 23.45 -7.80 13.91
CA PRO A 218 22.80 -9.00 13.41
C PRO A 218 21.89 -9.61 14.49
N PHE A 219 20.68 -10.00 14.09
CA PHE A 219 19.75 -10.69 15.00
C PHE A 219 20.18 -12.13 15.22
N ASP A 220 20.18 -12.58 16.48
CA ASP A 220 20.32 -14.01 16.80
C ASP A 220 18.99 -14.70 16.53
N GLU A 221 18.94 -15.55 15.50
CA GLU A 221 17.74 -16.31 15.11
C GLU A 221 17.21 -17.24 16.22
N LYS A 222 17.98 -17.45 17.29
CA LYS A 222 17.55 -18.20 18.48
C LYS A 222 16.70 -17.36 19.43
N GLU A 223 16.76 -16.04 19.35
CA GLU A 223 15.97 -15.14 20.18
C GLU A 223 14.53 -15.08 19.67
N LYS A 224 13.57 -15.18 20.61
CA LYS A 224 12.18 -14.89 20.31
C LYS A 224 11.96 -13.39 20.47
N PHE A 225 11.59 -12.73 19.38
CA PHE A 225 11.26 -11.31 19.40
C PHE A 225 9.89 -11.09 18.75
N ASP A 226 8.99 -10.44 19.49
CA ASP A 226 7.70 -10.01 18.96
C ASP A 226 7.78 -8.52 18.63
N PHE A 227 7.84 -8.23 17.32
CA PHE A 227 7.91 -6.86 16.80
C PHE A 227 6.71 -6.00 17.19
N VAL A 228 5.53 -6.59 17.21
CA VAL A 228 4.29 -5.87 17.50
C VAL A 228 4.26 -5.49 18.97
N ASP A 229 4.54 -6.46 19.86
CA ASP A 229 4.53 -6.21 21.30
C ASP A 229 5.66 -5.27 21.72
N PHE A 230 6.82 -5.32 21.05
CA PHE A 230 7.90 -4.35 21.25
C PHE A 230 7.50 -2.93 20.85
N MET A 231 6.71 -2.74 19.80
CA MET A 231 6.33 -1.40 19.34
C MET A 231 5.21 -0.79 20.18
N LYS A 232 4.29 -1.60 20.71
CA LYS A 232 3.11 -1.12 21.45
C LYS A 232 3.43 -0.27 22.68
N ASP A 233 4.59 -0.43 23.30
CA ASP A 233 4.99 0.31 24.52
C ASP A 233 5.90 1.52 24.23
N LYS A 234 6.09 1.90 22.96
CA LYS A 234 7.07 2.94 22.56
C LYS A 234 6.48 4.32 22.29
N GLY A 235 5.19 4.53 22.56
CA GLY A 235 4.51 5.82 22.36
C GLY A 235 5.19 6.97 23.11
N GLU A 236 5.53 6.79 24.39
CA GLU A 236 6.23 7.83 25.18
C GLU A 236 7.66 8.09 24.70
N VAL A 237 8.35 7.07 24.20
CA VAL A 237 9.69 7.22 23.59
C VAL A 237 9.58 8.06 22.33
N TRP A 238 8.57 7.82 21.49
CA TRP A 238 8.31 8.62 20.30
C TRP A 238 7.95 10.07 20.64
N ASP A 239 7.10 10.30 21.65
CA ASP A 239 6.77 11.65 22.13
C ASP A 239 8.04 12.43 22.51
N GLY A 240 8.99 11.78 23.20
CA GLY A 240 10.30 12.37 23.52
C GLY A 240 11.13 12.72 22.28
N ILE A 241 11.20 11.82 21.29
CA ILE A 241 11.90 12.06 20.01
C ILE A 241 11.29 13.27 19.29
N VAL A 242 9.95 13.36 19.25
CA VAL A 242 9.23 14.47 18.62
C VAL A 242 9.58 15.80 19.29
N GLU A 243 9.59 15.85 20.63
CA GLU A 243 9.91 17.06 21.39
C GLU A 243 11.37 17.48 21.22
N GLU A 244 12.32 16.55 21.40
CA GLU A 244 13.77 16.81 21.32
C GLU A 244 14.19 17.35 19.94
N ASN A 245 13.54 16.88 18.87
CA ASN A 245 13.89 17.24 17.49
C ASN A 245 12.99 18.32 16.88
N GLY A 246 12.03 18.86 17.63
CA GLY A 246 11.10 19.90 17.13
C GLY A 246 10.25 19.44 15.94
N LEU A 247 9.83 18.17 15.96
CA LEU A 247 9.00 17.57 14.90
C LEU A 247 7.54 17.98 15.07
N TYR A 248 6.72 17.72 14.04
CA TYR A 248 5.27 17.86 14.20
C TYR A 248 4.75 16.87 15.24
N LYS A 249 3.86 17.36 16.12
CA LYS A 249 3.20 16.55 17.13
C LYS A 249 2.38 15.46 16.45
N THR A 250 2.84 14.22 16.58
CA THR A 250 2.23 13.01 16.01
C THR A 250 2.18 11.94 17.09
N LYS A 251 1.16 11.09 17.04
CA LYS A 251 1.13 9.86 17.84
C LYS A 251 1.65 8.71 17.01
N MET A 252 2.51 7.89 17.60
CA MET A 252 3.18 6.79 16.91
C MET A 252 2.15 5.83 16.29
N GLU A 253 1.09 5.55 17.04
CA GLU A 253 -0.02 4.67 16.67
C GLU A 253 -0.85 5.22 15.50
N GLU A 254 -0.80 6.53 15.23
CA GLU A 254 -1.53 7.16 14.13
C GLU A 254 -0.72 7.19 12.83
N ILE A 255 0.62 7.20 12.91
CA ILE A 255 1.50 7.38 11.75
C ILE A 255 2.20 6.09 11.31
N THR A 256 2.25 5.08 12.19
CA THR A 256 2.86 3.77 11.92
C THR A 256 1.81 2.68 11.75
N CYS A 257 2.22 1.55 11.19
CA CYS A 257 1.37 0.39 10.93
C CYS A 257 2.02 -0.90 11.48
N PHE A 258 2.58 -0.85 12.69
CA PHE A 258 3.37 -1.96 13.23
C PHE A 258 2.59 -3.27 13.36
N ASP A 259 1.28 -3.24 13.64
CA ASP A 259 0.44 -4.44 13.66
C ASP A 259 0.39 -5.11 12.28
N ALA A 260 0.06 -4.35 11.24
CA ALA A 260 -0.02 -4.84 9.87
C ALA A 260 1.35 -5.29 9.35
N LEU A 261 2.39 -4.50 9.61
CA LEU A 261 3.76 -4.85 9.24
C LEU A 261 4.16 -6.15 9.94
N GLY A 262 3.88 -6.30 11.24
CA GLY A 262 4.15 -7.53 11.98
C GLY A 262 3.50 -8.79 11.38
N GLN A 263 2.30 -8.68 10.81
CA GLN A 263 1.69 -9.80 10.08
C GLN A 263 2.42 -10.12 8.76
N VAL A 264 2.78 -9.08 7.99
CA VAL A 264 3.53 -9.24 6.73
C VAL A 264 4.88 -9.91 6.98
N LEU A 265 5.57 -9.53 8.04
CA LEU A 265 6.92 -10.02 8.35
C LEU A 265 6.94 -11.48 8.85
N LYS A 266 5.79 -12.01 9.29
CA LYS A 266 5.62 -13.42 9.66
C LYS A 266 5.47 -14.34 8.45
N LEU A 267 5.33 -13.78 7.24
CA LEU A 267 5.19 -14.56 6.02
C LEU A 267 6.56 -15.15 5.62
N GLU A 268 6.69 -16.46 5.72
CA GLU A 268 7.87 -17.23 5.29
C GLU A 268 7.74 -17.63 3.82
N ILE A 269 7.62 -16.64 2.93
CA ILE A 269 7.44 -16.85 1.49
C ILE A 269 8.34 -15.91 0.68
N GLN A 270 8.58 -16.29 -0.58
CA GLN A 270 9.03 -15.33 -1.59
C GLN A 270 7.84 -14.40 -1.90
N HIS A 271 7.97 -13.10 -1.64
CA HIS A 271 6.92 -12.12 -1.92
C HIS A 271 7.39 -11.17 -3.02
N VAL A 272 7.33 -11.68 -4.25
CA VAL A 272 7.79 -10.97 -5.44
C VAL A 272 6.73 -11.07 -6.54
N CYS A 273 6.53 -9.98 -7.27
CA CYS A 273 5.60 -9.86 -8.38
C CYS A 273 6.37 -9.83 -9.70
N SER A 274 5.79 -10.42 -10.75
CA SER A 274 6.27 -10.23 -12.10
C SER A 274 5.86 -8.85 -12.62
N MET A 275 6.79 -8.15 -13.26
CA MET A 275 6.53 -6.92 -14.02
C MET A 275 6.44 -7.17 -15.54
N ASN A 276 6.42 -8.43 -15.98
CA ASN A 276 6.46 -8.77 -17.40
C ASN A 276 5.26 -8.21 -18.17
N LYS A 277 4.02 -8.40 -17.66
CA LYS A 277 2.82 -7.87 -18.30
C LYS A 277 2.91 -6.35 -18.50
N SER A 278 3.27 -5.61 -17.46
CA SER A 278 3.50 -4.16 -17.54
C SER A 278 4.50 -3.78 -18.64
N ARG A 279 5.64 -4.49 -18.71
CA ARG A 279 6.70 -4.24 -19.72
C ARG A 279 6.26 -4.60 -21.14
N GLU A 280 5.55 -5.71 -21.32
CA GLU A 280 4.99 -6.13 -22.61
C GLU A 280 3.94 -5.13 -23.11
N PHE A 281 3.19 -4.54 -22.19
CA PHE A 281 2.28 -3.44 -22.48
C PHE A 281 3.02 -2.09 -22.62
N GLY A 282 4.34 -2.04 -22.48
CA GLY A 282 5.17 -0.86 -22.76
C GLY A 282 5.38 0.10 -21.58
N PHE A 283 5.06 -0.31 -20.36
CA PHE A 283 5.46 0.40 -19.15
C PHE A 283 6.83 -0.09 -18.69
N HIS A 284 7.82 0.79 -18.70
CA HIS A 284 9.22 0.50 -18.32
C HIS A 284 9.69 1.30 -17.10
N GLY A 285 8.78 1.94 -16.37
CA GLY A 285 9.09 2.64 -15.12
C GLY A 285 9.68 1.66 -14.09
N TYR A 286 10.70 2.11 -13.37
CA TYR A 286 11.41 1.32 -12.36
C TYR A 286 11.99 2.25 -11.30
N ALA A 287 12.30 1.69 -10.13
CA ALA A 287 13.06 2.37 -9.09
C ALA A 287 14.16 1.44 -8.58
N ASN A 288 15.20 2.01 -7.98
CA ASN A 288 16.13 1.23 -7.16
C ASN A 288 15.66 1.32 -5.72
N THR A 289 15.13 0.22 -5.18
CA THR A 289 14.47 0.20 -3.86
C THR A 289 15.37 0.73 -2.76
N LEU A 290 16.64 0.30 -2.73
CA LEU A 290 17.58 0.73 -1.69
C LEU A 290 17.96 2.20 -1.79
N LYS A 291 18.02 2.77 -3.01
CA LYS A 291 18.27 4.21 -3.20
C LYS A 291 17.04 5.06 -2.92
N SER A 292 15.83 4.54 -3.17
CA SER A 292 14.58 5.24 -2.89
C SER A 292 14.35 5.47 -1.39
N ILE A 293 14.84 4.58 -0.52
CA ILE A 293 14.64 4.70 0.93
C ILE A 293 15.19 6.02 1.50
N PRO A 294 16.49 6.35 1.35
CA PRO A 294 17.01 7.63 1.83
C PRO A 294 16.31 8.85 1.24
N GLU A 295 15.87 8.79 -0.02
CA GLU A 295 15.12 9.88 -0.67
C GLU A 295 13.77 10.13 0.01
N TRP A 296 13.01 9.07 0.30
CA TRP A 296 11.75 9.20 1.01
C TRP A 296 11.92 9.56 2.48
N VAL A 297 12.98 9.09 3.14
CA VAL A 297 13.35 9.54 4.49
C VAL A 297 13.65 11.04 4.49
N GLN A 298 14.42 11.51 3.52
CA GLN A 298 14.69 12.94 3.36
C GLN A 298 13.38 13.73 3.16
N LYS A 299 12.42 13.18 2.41
CA LYS A 299 11.11 13.83 2.27
C LYS A 299 10.34 13.92 3.60
N LEU A 300 10.38 12.87 4.41
CA LEU A 300 9.77 12.86 5.75
C LEU A 300 10.47 13.84 6.72
N ARG A 301 11.80 14.04 6.59
CA ARG A 301 12.55 15.08 7.30
C ARG A 301 12.13 16.49 6.89
N GLU A 302 12.00 16.75 5.59
CA GLU A 302 11.47 18.04 5.09
C GLU A 302 10.06 18.33 5.61
N MET A 303 9.25 17.29 5.77
CA MET A 303 7.92 17.35 6.36
C MET A 303 7.94 17.47 7.89
N LYS A 304 9.11 17.48 8.54
CA LYS A 304 9.29 17.46 10.01
C LYS A 304 8.56 16.31 10.70
N ILE A 305 8.51 15.15 10.07
CA ILE A 305 7.94 13.92 10.64
C ILE A 305 9.04 13.03 11.22
N LEU A 306 10.24 13.08 10.63
CA LEU A 306 11.43 12.41 11.10
C LEU A 306 12.54 13.45 11.33
N SER A 307 13.51 13.11 12.18
CA SER A 307 14.77 13.85 12.35
C SER A 307 15.84 13.45 11.34
#